data_AF-E7GMW1-F1
#
_entry.id   AF-E7GMW1-F1
#
_cell.length_a   1.000
_cell.length_b   1.000
_cell.length_c   1.000
_cell.angle_alpha   90.00
_cell.angle_beta   90.00
_cell.angle_gamma   90.00
#
_symmetry.space_group_name_H-M   'P 1'
#
loop_
_entity.id
_entity.type
_entity.pdbx_description
1 polymer ?
#
loop_
_entity_poly.entity_id
_entity_poly.type
_entity_poly.pdbx_seq_one_letter_code
_entity_poly.pdbx_strand_id
1 'polypeptide(L)' 'MRKDLIKNKIYGMIFIVLGALTVPIEWDVTFFLFALFLAIVLFVARENCIMD' A
#
# COMPACT_ATOMS: atom_id res chain seq x y z
N MET A 1 9.78 10.03 -15.57
CA MET A 1 9.58 11.30 -14.84
C MET A 1 8.32 11.25 -13.96
N ARG A 2 7.09 11.05 -14.49
CA ARG A 2 5.87 10.93 -13.62
C ARG A 2 5.14 9.57 -13.69
N LYS A 3 5.47 8.73 -14.68
CA LYS A 3 4.88 7.38 -14.85
C LYS A 3 5.38 6.41 -13.76
N ASP A 4 6.59 6.63 -13.27
CA ASP A 4 7.22 5.81 -12.24
C ASP A 4 6.50 5.95 -10.88
N LEU A 5 5.98 7.15 -10.58
CA LEU A 5 5.20 7.41 -9.36
C LEU A 5 3.80 6.79 -9.39
N ILE A 6 3.27 6.46 -10.58
CA ILE A 6 2.00 5.76 -10.70
C ILE A 6 2.13 4.32 -10.19
N LYS A 7 3.29 3.66 -10.37
CA LYS A 7 3.55 2.32 -9.83
C LYS A 7 3.39 2.33 -8.31
N ASN A 8 4.08 3.22 -7.59
CA ASN A 8 3.93 3.37 -6.14
C ASN A 8 2.45 3.50 -5.71
N LYS A 9 1.68 4.32 -6.44
CA LYS A 9 0.26 4.57 -6.13
C LYS A 9 -0.60 3.32 -6.33
N ILE A 10 -0.35 2.55 -7.39
CA ILE A 10 -1.02 1.27 -7.66
C ILE A 10 -0.67 0.25 -6.58
N TYR A 11 0.60 0.08 -6.26
CA TYR A 11 1.03 -0.83 -5.20
C TYR A 11 0.45 -0.45 -3.84
N GLY A 12 0.42 0.84 -3.50
CA GLY A 12 -0.24 1.32 -2.28
C GLY A 12 -1.73 0.96 -2.24
N MET A 13 -2.45 1.10 -3.36
CA MET A 13 -3.86 0.70 -3.44
C MET A 13 -4.05 -0.82 -3.29
N ILE A 14 -3.16 -1.63 -3.86
CA ILE A 14 -3.16 -3.09 -3.69
C ILE A 14 -2.98 -3.44 -2.20
N PHE A 15 -2.03 -2.82 -1.50
CA PHE A 15 -1.82 -3.06 -0.07
C PHE A 15 -3.04 -2.70 0.78
N ILE A 16 -3.72 -1.59 0.49
CA ILE A 16 -4.96 -1.21 1.19
C ILE A 16 -6.06 -2.25 0.97
N VAL A 17 -6.27 -2.69 -0.27
CA VAL A 17 -7.30 -3.69 -0.60
C VAL A 17 -6.99 -5.03 0.06
N LEU A 18 -5.73 -5.50 -0.03
CA LEU A 18 -5.30 -6.74 0.61
C LEU A 18 -5.46 -6.67 2.12
N GLY A 19 -5.01 -5.59 2.75
CA GLY A 19 -5.19 -5.39 4.19
C GLY A 19 -6.67 -5.38 4.58
N ALA A 20 -7.53 -4.68 3.83
CA ALA A 20 -8.96 -4.61 4.11
C ALA A 20 -9.65 -5.98 3.98
N LEU A 21 -9.20 -6.82 3.04
CA LEU A 21 -9.70 -8.19 2.88
C LEU A 21 -9.32 -9.12 4.04
N THR A 22 -8.24 -8.83 4.78
CA THR A 22 -7.86 -9.63 5.96
C THR A 22 -8.68 -9.33 7.21
N VAL A 23 -9.21 -8.10 7.34
CA VAL A 23 -10.02 -7.67 8.49
C VAL A 23 -11.23 -8.59 8.75
N PRO A 24 -12.09 -8.93 7.77
CA PRO A 24 -13.24 -9.79 8.02
C PRO A 24 -12.88 -11.27 8.24
N ILE A 25 -11.64 -11.69 7.99
CA ILE A 25 -11.19 -13.08 8.16
C ILE A 25 -10.83 -13.31 9.63
N GLU A 26 -9.92 -12.47 10.15
CA GLU A 26 -9.40 -12.61 11.51
C GLU A 26 -10.18 -11.77 12.54
N TRP A 27 -11.08 -10.88 12.08
CA TRP A 27 -11.68 -9.80 12.89
C TRP A 27 -10.66 -8.91 13.61
N ASP A 28 -9.40 -8.93 13.14
CA ASP A 28 -8.27 -8.18 13.65
C ASP A 28 -7.81 -7.14 12.62
N VAL A 29 -7.42 -5.96 13.09
CA VAL A 29 -7.03 -4.82 12.25
C VAL A 29 -5.53 -4.58 12.20
N THR A 30 -4.72 -5.35 12.94
CA THR A 30 -3.29 -5.13 13.07
C THR A 30 -2.58 -5.22 11.73
N PHE A 31 -2.87 -6.28 10.95
CA PHE A 31 -2.31 -6.44 9.61
C PHE A 31 -2.75 -5.32 8.67
N PHE A 32 -4.03 -4.90 8.76
CA PHE A 32 -4.54 -3.78 7.98
C PHE A 32 -3.81 -2.48 8.30
N LEU A 33 -3.55 -2.18 9.58
CA LEU A 33 -2.81 -0.99 10.00
C LEU A 33 -1.36 -1.00 9.49
N PHE A 34 -0.69 -2.16 9.52
CA PHE A 34 0.65 -2.30 8.91
C PHE A 34 0.62 -2.07 7.39
N ALA A 35 -0.34 -2.66 6.68
CA ALA A 35 -0.50 -2.46 5.24
C ALA A 35 -0.85 -1.00 4.89
N LEU A 36 -1.65 -0.34 5.72
CA LEU A 36 -2.01 1.08 5.56
C LEU A 36 -0.79 1.98 5.74
N PHE A 37 0.07 1.71 6.72
CA PHE A 37 1.30 2.46 6.93
C PHE A 37 2.23 2.37 5.70
N LEU A 38 2.40 1.17 5.15
CA LEU A 38 3.17 0.95 3.91
C LEU A 38 2.55 1.68 2.71
N ALA A 39 1.22 1.65 2.58
CA ALA A 39 0.53 2.35 1.51
C ALA A 39 0.73 3.87 1.59
N ILE A 40 0.69 4.46 2.79
CA ILE A 40 0.97 5.89 3.01
C ILE A 40 2.40 6.24 2.60
N VAL A 41 3.38 5.42 2.99
CA VAL A 41 4.79 5.61 2.60
C VAL A 41 4.94 5.60 1.08
N LEU A 42 4.34 4.63 0.38
CA LEU A 42 4.36 4.57 -1.08
C LEU A 42 3.67 5.78 -1.74
N PHE A 43 2.60 6.30 -1.13
CA PHE A 43 1.88 7.46 -1.65
C PHE A 43 2.66 8.78 -1.49
N VAL A 44 3.39 8.93 -0.39
CA VAL A 44 4.19 10.13 -0.09
C VAL A 44 5.55 10.10 -0.79
N ALA A 45 6.07 8.91 -1.09
CA ALA A 45 7.33 8.73 -1.80
C ALA A 45 7.36 9.51 -3.12
N ARG A 46 8.35 10.39 -3.25
CA ARG A 46 8.60 11.24 -4.42
C ARG A 46 9.43 10.55 -5.51
N GLU A 47 9.88 9.33 -5.22
CA GLU A 47 10.65 8.44 -6.07
C GLU A 47 9.96 7.08 -6.12
N ASN A 48 10.12 6.33 -7.21
CA ASN A 48 9.58 4.98 -7.32
C ASN A 48 10.32 4.06 -6.34
N CYS A 49 9.66 3.62 -5.27
CA CYS A 49 10.25 2.75 -4.25
C CYS A 49 10.13 1.27 -4.62
N ILE A 50 9.38 0.96 -5.68
CA ILE A 50 9.30 -0.36 -6.27
C ILE A 50 10.47 -0.49 -7.25
N MET A 51 11.59 -1.04 -6.80
CA MET A 51 12.66 -1.47 -7.72
C MET A 51 12.12 -2.60 -8.61
N ASP A 52 12.36 -2.49 -9.91
CA ASP A 52 11.94 -3.45 -10.94
C ASP A 52 12.63 -4.81 -10.75
#